data_AF-A0A356G637-F1
#
_entry.id   AF-A0A356G637-F1
#
_cell.length_a   1.000
_cell.length_b   1.000
_cell.length_c   1.000
_cell.angle_alpha   90.00
_cell.angle_beta   90.00
_cell.angle_gamma   90.00
#
_symmetry.space_group_name_H-M   'P 1'
#
loop_
_entity.id
_entity.type
_entity.pdbx_description
1 polymer ?
#
loop_
_entity_poly.entity_id
_entity_poly.type
_entity_poly.pdbx_seq_one_letter_code
_entity_poly.pdbx_strand_id
1 'polypeptide(L)'
;MTAAAGVHDFEVVSNEPVAEGLMRIVLSAPALAAGLEAGQFVNMAVPGDASQILRIPLSFSRADAEAGTVEIVYAVVGDGTR
;
A
#
# COMPACT_ATOMS: atom_id res chain seq x y z
N MET A 1 -10.92 2.10 18.60
CA MET A 1 -9.74 2.98 18.80
C MET A 1 -9.58 3.75 17.50
N THR A 2 -9.51 5.07 17.51
CA THR A 2 -9.15 5.81 16.29
C THR A 2 -7.69 5.53 15.97
N ALA A 3 -7.40 4.84 14.86
CA ALA A 3 -6.03 4.70 14.36
C ALA A 3 -5.47 6.12 14.12
N ALA A 4 -4.47 6.52 14.90
CA ALA A 4 -3.77 7.77 14.67
C ALA A 4 -2.94 7.62 13.39
N ALA A 5 -2.86 8.67 12.57
CA ALA A 5 -1.98 8.68 11.41
C ALA A 5 -0.53 8.42 11.85
N GLY A 6 0.11 7.42 11.25
CA GLY A 6 1.49 7.00 11.56
C GLY A 6 2.28 6.73 10.29
N VAL A 7 3.61 6.83 10.39
CA VAL A 7 4.52 6.36 9.35
C VAL A 7 4.89 4.92 9.69
N HIS A 8 4.72 4.02 8.71
CA HIS A 8 5.03 2.61 8.85
C HIS A 8 6.07 2.23 7.81
N ASP A 9 7.18 1.66 8.26
CA ASP A 9 8.12 0.98 7.38
C ASP A 9 7.49 -0.35 6.91
N PHE A 10 7.90 -0.79 5.72
CA PHE A 10 7.43 -2.02 5.12
C PHE A 10 8.47 -2.59 4.17
N GLU A 11 8.34 -3.88 3.86
CA GLU A 11 9.06 -4.53 2.77
C GLU A 11 8.07 -5.02 1.71
N VAL A 12 8.46 -4.92 0.44
CA VAL A 12 7.68 -5.47 -0.66
C VAL A 12 7.95 -6.97 -0.75
N VAL A 13 6.92 -7.78 -0.52
CA VAL A 13 6.99 -9.25 -0.61
C VAL A 13 6.80 -9.71 -2.05
N SER A 14 5.83 -9.13 -2.75
CA SER A 14 5.55 -9.41 -4.17
C SER A 14 4.91 -8.19 -4.82
N ASN A 15 5.17 -7.96 -6.11
CA ASN A 15 4.45 -6.99 -6.93
C ASN A 15 4.24 -7.54 -8.35
N GLU A 16 3.01 -7.92 -8.68
CA GLU A 16 2.70 -8.75 -9.84
C GLU A 16 1.45 -8.26 -10.58
N PRO A 17 1.36 -8.41 -11.91
CA PRO A 17 0.15 -8.09 -12.66
C PRO A 17 -0.99 -9.06 -12.33
N VAL A 18 -2.21 -8.53 -12.19
CA VAL A 18 -3.44 -9.33 -11.98
C VAL A 18 -4.47 -9.17 -13.09
N ALA A 19 -4.35 -8.10 -13.88
CA ALA A 19 -5.03 -7.90 -15.15
C ALA A 19 -4.28 -6.84 -15.96
N GLU A 20 -4.75 -6.55 -17.18
CA GLU A 20 -4.22 -5.46 -17.98
C GLU A 20 -4.34 -4.13 -17.22
N GLY A 21 -3.21 -3.46 -16.99
CA GLY A 21 -3.15 -2.20 -16.25
C GLY A 21 -3.39 -2.28 -14.75
N LEU A 22 -3.50 -3.49 -14.17
CA LEU A 22 -3.71 -3.71 -12.74
C LEU A 22 -2.58 -4.54 -12.13
N MET A 23 -2.03 -4.03 -11.02
CA MET A 23 -0.98 -4.67 -10.24
C MET A 23 -1.49 -5.03 -8.85
N ARG A 24 -0.95 -6.10 -8.27
CA ARG A 24 -1.15 -6.51 -6.88
C ARG A 24 0.19 -6.50 -6.17
N ILE A 25 0.28 -5.69 -5.13
CA ILE A 25 1.44 -5.61 -4.24
C ILE A 25 1.08 -6.15 -2.86
N VAL A 26 1.96 -7.00 -2.32
CA VAL A 26 1.87 -7.50 -0.94
C VAL A 26 3.03 -6.90 -0.16
N LEU A 27 2.69 -6.25 0.95
CA LEU A 27 3.63 -5.59 1.85
C LEU A 27 3.74 -6.41 3.13
N SER A 28 4.95 -6.66 3.59
CA SER A 28 5.21 -7.06 4.98
C SER A 28 5.25 -5.79 5.82
N ALA A 29 4.21 -5.58 6.64
CA ALA A 29 4.03 -4.38 7.44
C ALA A 29 3.23 -4.70 8.72
N PRO A 30 3.81 -5.43 9.71
CA PRO A 30 3.05 -5.99 10.82
C PRO A 30 2.29 -4.95 11.65
N ALA A 31 2.90 -3.79 11.92
CA ALA A 31 2.26 -2.72 12.67
C ALA A 31 1.07 -2.10 11.93
N LEU A 32 1.14 -2.01 10.61
CA LEU A 32 0.05 -1.49 9.77
C LEU A 32 -1.07 -2.53 9.64
N ALA A 33 -0.71 -3.79 9.37
CA ALA A 33 -1.65 -4.90 9.22
C ALA A 33 -2.50 -5.12 10.48
N ALA A 34 -1.91 -4.92 11.67
CA ALA A 34 -2.62 -5.04 12.94
C ALA A 34 -3.60 -3.89 13.23
N GLY A 35 -3.45 -2.74 12.55
CA GLY A 35 -4.19 -1.51 12.86
C GLY A 35 -5.17 -1.05 11.78
N LEU A 36 -5.12 -1.61 10.58
CA LEU A 36 -6.00 -1.21 9.47
C LEU A 36 -7.43 -1.75 9.64
N GLU A 37 -8.40 -0.86 9.50
CA GLU A 37 -9.83 -1.14 9.50
C GLU A 37 -10.45 -0.85 8.11
N ALA A 38 -11.57 -1.52 7.80
CA ALA A 38 -12.27 -1.36 6.53
C ALA A 38 -12.70 0.10 6.29
N GLY A 39 -12.47 0.60 5.08
CA GLY A 39 -12.75 1.99 4.70
C GLY A 39 -11.57 2.95 4.94
N GLN A 40 -10.51 2.51 5.60
CA GLN A 40 -9.26 3.27 5.67
C GLN A 40 -8.40 3.08 4.40
N PHE A 41 -7.41 3.94 4.25
CA PHE A 41 -6.45 3.93 3.14
C PHE A 41 -5.07 4.32 3.64
N VAL A 42 -4.04 4.01 2.84
CA VAL A 42 -2.64 4.37 3.11
C VAL A 42 -2.18 5.47 2.17
N ASN A 43 -1.21 6.26 2.59
CA ASN A 43 -0.52 7.22 1.73
C ASN A 43 0.92 6.73 1.48
N MET A 44 1.17 6.22 0.27
CA MET A 44 2.45 5.61 -0.09
C MET A 44 3.40 6.67 -0.68
N ALA A 45 4.63 6.71 -0.17
CA ALA A 45 5.72 7.43 -0.80
C ALA A 45 6.43 6.49 -1.78
N VAL A 46 6.53 6.89 -3.04
CA VAL A 46 7.20 6.11 -4.09
C VAL A 46 8.54 6.81 -4.41
N PRO A 47 9.69 6.16 -4.17
CA PRO A 47 10.99 6.76 -4.49
C PRO A 47 11.26 6.69 -6.00
N GLY A 48 11.97 7.67 -6.55
CA GLY A 48 12.51 7.58 -7.93
C GLY A 48 12.52 8.91 -8.68
N ASP A 49 11.44 9.69 -8.57
CA ASP A 49 11.34 11.01 -9.21
C ASP A 49 11.13 12.10 -8.16
N ALA A 50 12.09 13.03 -8.07
CA ALA A 50 12.03 14.16 -7.15
C ALA A 50 10.88 15.13 -7.44
N SER A 51 10.28 15.08 -8.64
CA SER A 51 9.08 15.85 -8.98
C SER A 51 7.80 15.29 -8.35
N GLN A 52 7.81 14.02 -7.93
CA GLN A 52 6.69 13.37 -7.23
C GLN A 52 6.73 13.69 -5.73
N ILE A 53 6.37 14.94 -5.41
CA ILE A 53 6.38 15.47 -4.04
C ILE A 53 5.26 14.87 -3.18
N LEU A 54 4.15 14.45 -3.80
CA LEU A 54 2.96 13.94 -3.11
C LEU A 54 2.99 12.43 -2.96
N ARG A 55 2.52 11.95 -1.82
CA ARG A 55 2.21 10.54 -1.60
C ARG A 55 0.95 10.15 -2.34
N ILE A 56 0.85 8.89 -2.72
CA ILE A 56 -0.31 8.34 -3.44
C ILE A 56 -1.26 7.70 -2.43
N PRO A 57 -2.52 8.17 -2.33
CA PRO A 57 -3.52 7.52 -1.51
C PRO A 57 -3.98 6.21 -2.19
N LEU A 58 -3.86 5.09 -1.49
CA LEU A 58 -4.23 3.77 -1.98
C LEU A 58 -5.11 3.07 -0.95
N SER A 59 -6.25 2.54 -1.41
CA SER A 59 -7.04 1.58 -0.64
C SER A 59 -6.30 0.24 -0.56
N PHE A 60 -6.59 -0.55 0.47
CA PHE A 60 -6.10 -1.92 0.60
C PHE A 60 -7.22 -2.91 0.32
N SER A 61 -6.89 -4.06 -0.29
CA SER A 61 -7.83 -5.16 -0.53
C SER A 61 -7.91 -6.11 0.66
N ARG A 62 -6.81 -6.27 1.41
CA ARG A 62 -6.73 -7.15 2.59
C ARG A 62 -5.66 -6.67 3.57
N ALA A 63 -5.95 -6.76 4.86
CA ALA A 63 -4.97 -6.66 5.94
C ALA A 63 -5.02 -7.96 6.75
N ASP A 64 -3.89 -8.63 6.89
CA ASP A 64 -3.75 -9.90 7.60
C ASP A 64 -2.85 -9.70 8.82
N ALA A 65 -3.48 -9.52 9.98
CA ALA A 65 -2.76 -9.27 11.23
C ALA A 65 -1.93 -10.46 11.71
N GLU A 66 -2.33 -11.70 11.36
CA GLU A 66 -1.61 -12.91 11.74
C GLU A 66 -0.35 -13.08 10.89
N ALA A 67 -0.49 -12.91 9.56
CA ALA A 67 0.65 -12.95 8.64
C ALA A 67 1.50 -11.66 8.68
N GLY A 68 1.00 -10.57 9.26
CA GLY A 68 1.65 -9.27 9.29
C GLY A 68 1.72 -8.59 7.92
N THR A 69 0.77 -8.87 7.02
CA THR A 69 0.80 -8.40 5.63
C THR A 69 -0.38 -7.51 5.26
N VAL A 70 -0.15 -6.62 4.30
CA VAL A 70 -1.17 -5.79 3.67
C VAL A 70 -1.12 -5.98 2.17
N GLU A 71 -2.27 -6.24 1.55
CA GLU A 71 -2.42 -6.36 0.11
C GLU A 71 -3.09 -5.12 -0.45
N ILE A 72 -2.54 -4.62 -1.56
CA ILE A 72 -3.08 -3.50 -2.33
C ILE A 72 -3.18 -3.93 -3.79
N VAL A 73 -4.33 -3.68 -4.41
CA VAL A 73 -4.51 -3.75 -5.86
C VAL A 73 -4.63 -2.34 -6.39
N TYR A 74 -3.80 -1.98 -7.35
CA TYR A 74 -3.75 -0.62 -7.89
C TYR A 74 -3.69 -0.61 -9.42
N ALA A 75 -4.19 0.45 -10.02
CA ALA A 75 -4.15 0.67 -11.45
C ALA A 75 -2.91 1.48 -11.85
N VAL A 76 -2.29 1.09 -12.96
CA VAL A 76 -1.17 1.81 -13.57
C VAL A 76 -1.73 2.93 -14.46
N VAL A 77 -1.86 4.13 -13.90
CA VAL A 77 -2.51 5.29 -14.56
C VAL A 77 -1.58 6.50 -14.75
N GLY A 78 -0.36 6.44 -14.21
CA GLY A 78 0.64 7.49 -14.31
C GLY A 78 1.96 7.10 -13.64
N ASP A 79 2.91 8.02 -13.64
CA ASP A 79 4.30 7.74 -13.23
C ASP A 79 4.43 7.33 -11.75
N GLY A 80 3.49 7.72 -10.89
CA GLY A 80 3.50 7.28 -9.48
C GLY A 80 3.09 5.81 -9.29
N THR A 81 2.50 5.20 -10.32
CA THR A 81 1.92 3.84 -10.28
C THR A 81 2.59 2.90 -11.29
N ARG A 82 3.60 3.34 -12.01
CA ARG A 82 4.38 2.52 -12.95
C ARG A 82 5.65 2.02 -12.27
#